data_AF-A0A9E3TG44-F1
#
_entry.id   AF-A0A9E3TG44-F1
#
_cell.length_a   1.000
_cell.length_b   1.000
_cell.length_c   1.000
_cell.angle_alpha   90.00
_cell.angle_beta   90.00
_cell.angle_gamma   90.00
#
_symmetry.space_group_name_H-M   'P 1'
#
loop_
_entity.id
_entity.type
_entity.pdbx_description
1 polymer ?
#
loop_
_entity_poly.entity_id
_entity_poly.type
_entity_poly.pdbx_seq_one_letter_code
_entity_poly.pdbx_strand_id
1 'polypeptide(L)'
;GTDIRRALEVLRRVVTKRAVLFLVSDFQDRGYERTLRVLAKKHDVIAISVSDPREAALPEVGLVAAEDPETGAAVLVDAGSARVRHAYAARAASLRQATVAALKSAGVELLDLSTGEPYDLPLVRFFRERARRVARGGG
;
A
#
# COMPACT_ATOMS: atom_id res chain seq x y z
N GLY A 1 13.82 1.35 -7.98
CA GLY A 1 13.20 0.03 -7.79
C GLY A 1 12.99 -0.19 -6.32
N THR A 2 11.77 0.00 -5.84
CA THR A 2 11.37 -0.40 -4.47
C THR A 2 11.37 -1.93 -4.36
N ASP A 3 12.10 -2.50 -3.38
CA ASP A 3 12.12 -3.95 -3.10
C ASP A 3 11.60 -4.19 -1.67
N ILE A 4 10.27 -4.26 -1.55
CA ILE A 4 9.59 -4.47 -0.26
C ILE A 4 10.03 -5.80 0.33
N ARG A 5 10.16 -6.84 -0.51
CA ARG A 5 10.56 -8.17 -0.08
C ARG A 5 11.93 -8.14 0.62
N ARG A 6 12.93 -7.50 0.01
CA ARG A 6 14.28 -7.38 0.57
C ARG A 6 14.28 -6.59 1.88
N ALA A 7 13.51 -5.51 1.96
CA ALA A 7 13.36 -4.76 3.21
C ALA A 7 12.80 -5.64 4.34
N LEU A 8 11.76 -6.43 4.06
CA LEU A 8 11.17 -7.36 5.02
C LEU A 8 12.13 -8.50 5.42
N GLU A 9 12.95 -9.00 4.49
CA GLU A 9 13.98 -10.00 4.78
C GLU A 9 15.07 -9.47 5.71
N VAL A 10 15.49 -8.22 5.53
CA VAL A 10 16.43 -7.55 6.43
C VAL A 10 15.80 -7.36 7.81
N LEU A 11 14.57 -6.85 7.87
CA LEU A 11 13.79 -6.68 9.10
C LEU A 11 13.71 -7.98 9.91
N ARG A 12 13.48 -9.12 9.23
CA ARG A 12 13.43 -10.44 9.88
C ARG A 12 14.73 -10.83 10.58
N ARG A 13 15.88 -10.38 10.07
CA ARG A 13 17.21 -10.68 10.64
C ARG A 13 17.55 -9.75 11.80
N VAL A 14 17.21 -8.47 11.68
CA VAL A 14 17.61 -7.44 12.67
C VAL A 14 16.63 -7.34 13.84
N VAL A 15 15.33 -7.53 13.61
CA VAL A 15 14.30 -7.46 14.67
C VAL A 15 13.98 -8.86 15.18
N THR A 16 14.77 -9.31 16.15
CA THR A 16 14.65 -10.65 16.72
C THR A 16 13.64 -10.76 17.86
N LYS A 17 13.26 -9.64 18.50
CA LYS A 17 12.23 -9.59 19.54
C LYS A 17 10.87 -9.20 18.96
N ARG A 18 9.78 -9.56 19.64
CA ARG A 18 8.42 -9.12 19.26
C ARG A 18 8.37 -7.59 19.29
N ALA A 19 7.84 -6.99 18.23
CA ALA A 19 7.81 -5.54 18.04
C ALA A 19 6.56 -5.16 17.25
N VAL A 20 6.18 -3.88 17.33
CA VAL A 20 5.20 -3.26 16.44
C VAL A 20 5.95 -2.69 15.24
N LEU A 21 5.55 -3.06 14.03
CA LEU A 21 6.20 -2.66 12.79
C LEU A 21 5.22 -1.88 11.92
N PHE A 22 5.65 -0.69 11.49
CA PHE A 22 4.91 0.14 10.55
C PHE A 22 5.55 0.02 9.17
N LEU A 23 4.80 -0.48 8.20
CA LEU A 23 5.23 -0.60 6.81
C LEU A 23 4.49 0.45 6.00
N VAL A 24 5.18 1.53 5.62
CA VAL A 24 4.64 2.61 4.78
C VAL A 24 5.07 2.35 3.34
N SER A 25 4.11 2.19 2.43
CA SER A 25 4.39 1.90 1.01
C SER A 25 3.14 2.15 0.16
N ASP A 26 3.30 2.38 -1.14
CA ASP A 26 2.22 2.31 -2.14
C ASP A 26 1.84 0.85 -2.49
N PHE A 27 2.65 -0.11 -2.03
CA PHE A 27 2.51 -1.56 -2.28
C PHE A 27 2.52 -1.96 -3.76
N GLN A 28 3.10 -1.14 -4.65
CA GLN A 28 3.21 -1.43 -6.07
C GLN A 28 4.41 -2.35 -6.40
N ASP A 29 4.68 -3.34 -5.56
CA ASP A 29 5.73 -4.36 -5.73
C ASP A 29 5.13 -5.77 -5.70
N ARG A 30 5.88 -6.81 -6.05
CA ARG A 30 5.40 -8.20 -6.07
C ARG A 30 6.30 -9.12 -5.26
N GLY A 31 5.71 -10.19 -4.72
CA GLY A 31 6.48 -11.26 -4.08
C GLY A 31 6.86 -10.97 -2.62
N TYR A 32 6.41 -9.86 -2.05
CA TYR A 32 6.61 -9.53 -0.64
C TYR A 32 5.60 -10.25 0.29
N GLU A 33 4.49 -10.75 -0.24
CA GLU A 33 3.32 -11.22 0.51
C GLU A 33 3.66 -12.40 1.43
N ARG A 34 4.46 -13.35 0.92
CA ARG A 34 4.91 -14.51 1.70
C ARG A 34 5.80 -14.08 2.86
N THR A 35 6.77 -13.20 2.60
CA THR A 35 7.70 -12.71 3.61
C THR A 35 6.97 -11.87 4.66
N LEU A 36 6.02 -11.04 4.23
CA LEU A 36 5.16 -10.25 5.10
C LEU A 36 4.33 -11.14 6.01
N ARG A 37 3.71 -12.20 5.49
CA ARG A 37 2.95 -13.17 6.29
C ARG A 37 3.82 -13.86 7.35
N VAL A 38 5.08 -14.18 7.03
CA VAL A 38 6.01 -14.77 8.01
C VAL A 38 6.35 -13.75 9.10
N LEU A 39 6.59 -12.49 8.72
CA LEU A 39 6.90 -11.41 9.66
C LEU A 39 5.72 -11.13 10.61
N ALA A 40 4.50 -11.07 10.07
CA ALA A 40 3.27 -10.80 10.80
C ALA A 40 2.88 -11.91 11.81
N LYS A 41 3.43 -13.12 11.69
CA LYS A 41 3.26 -14.17 12.72
C LYS A 41 3.98 -13.85 14.03
N LYS A 42 5.08 -13.09 13.95
CA LYS A 42 5.94 -12.78 15.10
C LYS A 42 5.79 -11.35 15.58
N HIS A 43 5.60 -10.43 14.64
CA HIS A 43 5.50 -9.00 14.89
C HIS A 43 4.07 -8.54 14.68
N ASP A 44 3.72 -7.49 15.39
CA ASP A 44 2.48 -6.77 15.17
C ASP A 44 2.69 -5.80 14.01
N VAL A 45 2.25 -6.18 12.81
CA VAL A 45 2.54 -5.43 11.58
C VAL A 45 1.33 -4.59 11.19
N ILE A 46 1.59 -3.32 10.91
CA ILE A 46 0.62 -2.33 10.45
C ILE A 46 1.11 -1.82 9.10
N ALA A 47 0.31 -2.04 8.06
CA ALA A 47 0.52 -1.47 6.75
C ALA A 47 -0.12 -0.08 6.68
N ILE A 48 0.64 0.90 6.21
CA ILE A 48 0.16 2.24 5.89
C ILE A 48 0.31 2.39 4.37
N SER A 49 -0.80 2.30 3.66
CA SER A 49 -0.85 2.52 2.22
C SER A 49 -0.97 4.01 1.95
N VAL A 50 -0.15 4.53 1.04
CA VAL A 50 -0.26 5.92 0.56
C VAL A 50 -0.46 5.87 -0.95
N SER A 51 -1.54 6.46 -1.45
CA SER A 51 -1.87 6.47 -2.89
C SER A 51 -2.22 7.86 -3.40
N ASP A 52 -1.85 8.19 -4.63
CA ASP A 52 -2.36 9.37 -5.33
C ASP A 52 -3.67 9.04 -6.07
N PRO A 53 -4.73 9.87 -6.00
CA PRO A 53 -5.96 9.67 -6.78
C PRO A 53 -5.74 9.47 -8.29
N ARG A 54 -4.66 10.05 -8.85
CA ARG A 54 -4.30 9.92 -10.27
C ARG A 54 -3.80 8.51 -10.63
N GLU A 55 -3.38 7.72 -9.65
CA GLU A 55 -3.08 6.30 -9.85
C GLU A 55 -4.35 5.45 -9.97
N ALA A 56 -5.48 5.94 -9.46
CA ALA A 56 -6.76 5.23 -9.50
C ALA A 56 -7.53 5.51 -10.80
N ALA A 57 -7.38 6.71 -11.38
CA ALA A 57 -8.09 7.10 -12.59
C ALA A 57 -7.30 8.12 -13.43
N LEU A 58 -7.35 7.94 -14.75
CA LEU A 58 -6.82 8.91 -15.70
C LEU A 58 -7.80 10.08 -15.90
N PRO A 59 -7.34 11.34 -15.84
CA PRO A 59 -8.18 12.49 -16.16
C PRO A 59 -8.50 12.55 -17.66
N GLU A 60 -9.64 13.13 -18.02
CA GLU A 60 -10.06 13.31 -19.42
C GLU A 60 -9.32 14.50 -20.06
N VAL A 61 -8.06 14.29 -20.45
CA VAL A 61 -7.17 15.37 -20.95
C VAL A 61 -6.49 15.05 -22.29
N GLY A 62 -7.07 14.16 -23.10
CA GLY A 62 -6.46 13.79 -24.39
C GLY A 62 -5.18 12.97 -24.21
N LEU A 63 -4.13 13.24 -25.00
CA LEU A 63 -2.85 12.53 -24.89
C LEU A 63 -2.06 13.02 -23.68
N VAL A 64 -1.71 12.09 -22.78
CA VAL A 64 -0.87 12.31 -21.61
C VAL A 64 0.48 11.62 -21.83
N ALA A 65 1.58 12.35 -21.66
CA ALA A 65 2.88 11.74 -21.49
C ALA A 65 3.01 11.25 -20.04
N ALA A 66 3.06 9.95 -19.85
CA ALA A 66 3.36 9.32 -18.57
C ALA A 66 4.83 8.92 -18.54
N GLU A 67 5.56 9.34 -17.52
CA GLU A 67 6.94 8.94 -17.30
C GLU A 67 6.97 7.72 -16.37
N ASP A 68 7.68 6.68 -16.77
CA ASP A 68 7.98 5.55 -15.89
C ASP A 68 9.00 6.01 -14.82
N PRO A 69 8.62 6.03 -13.53
CA PRO A 69 9.51 6.50 -12.46
C PRO A 69 10.73 5.58 -12.23
N GLU A 70 10.72 4.36 -12.77
CA GLU A 70 11.80 3.38 -12.62
C GLU A 70 12.82 3.44 -13.75
N THR A 71 12.41 3.85 -14.95
CA THR A 71 13.25 3.85 -16.15
C THR A 71 13.44 5.23 -16.78
N GLY A 72 12.62 6.23 -16.41
CA GLY A 72 12.55 7.55 -17.04
C GLY A 72 11.93 7.53 -18.45
N ALA A 73 11.38 6.39 -18.89
CA ALA A 73 10.80 6.27 -20.22
C ALA A 73 9.45 6.99 -20.30
N ALA A 74 9.27 7.82 -21.32
CA ALA A 74 7.99 8.47 -21.60
C ALA A 74 7.10 7.56 -22.46
N VAL A 75 5.89 7.30 -21.98
CA VAL A 75 4.83 6.57 -22.69
C VAL A 75 3.68 7.53 -22.96
N LEU A 76 3.20 7.56 -24.20
CA LEU A 76 2.00 8.31 -24.57
C LEU A 76 0.75 7.48 -24.28
N VAL A 77 -0.13 8.02 -23.45
CA VAL A 77 -1.41 7.41 -23.07
C VAL A 77 -2.53 8.29 -23.58
N ASP A 78 -3.44 7.73 -24.39
CA ASP A 78 -4.68 8.42 -24.78
C ASP A 78 -5.70 8.38 -23.64
N ALA A 79 -5.61 9.36 -22.74
CA ALA A 79 -6.55 9.57 -21.64
C ALA A 79 -7.87 10.23 -22.11
N GLY A 80 -7.97 10.65 -23.37
CA GLY A 80 -9.23 11.09 -24.01
C GLY A 80 -10.17 9.93 -24.35
N SER A 81 -9.62 8.72 -24.51
CA SER A 81 -10.42 7.52 -24.76
C SER A 81 -11.08 6.97 -23.49
N ALA A 82 -12.42 6.98 -23.45
CA ALA A 82 -13.19 6.39 -22.36
C ALA A 82 -12.84 4.90 -22.13
N ARG A 83 -12.58 4.14 -23.20
CA ARG A 83 -12.17 2.74 -23.12
C ARG A 83 -10.85 2.59 -22.37
N VAL A 84 -9.87 3.45 -22.65
CA VAL A 84 -8.57 3.45 -21.97
C VAL A 84 -8.73 3.82 -20.50
N ARG A 85 -9.51 4.88 -20.20
CA ARG A 85 -9.80 5.29 -18.82
C ARG A 85 -10.46 4.18 -18.00
N HIS A 86 -11.46 3.49 -18.56
CA HIS A 86 -12.13 2.37 -17.88
C HIS A 86 -11.19 1.19 -17.65
N ALA A 87 -10.39 0.81 -18.64
CA ALA A 87 -9.42 -0.28 -18.49
C ALA A 87 -8.36 0.03 -17.42
N TYR A 88 -7.86 1.27 -17.40
CA TYR A 88 -6.92 1.75 -16.39
C TYR A 88 -7.51 1.68 -14.98
N ALA A 89 -8.70 2.26 -14.77
CA ALA A 89 -9.37 2.26 -13.48
C ALA A 89 -9.69 0.84 -12.98
N ALA A 90 -10.16 -0.04 -13.88
CA ALA A 90 -10.42 -1.44 -13.54
C ALA A 90 -9.13 -2.18 -13.13
N ARG A 91 -8.02 -1.89 -13.80
CA ARG A 91 -6.71 -2.46 -13.45
C ARG A 91 -6.22 -1.97 -12.10
N ALA A 92 -6.29 -0.66 -11.84
CA ALA A 92 -5.91 -0.07 -10.55
C ALA A 92 -6.76 -0.65 -9.41
N ALA A 93 -8.08 -0.74 -9.59
CA ALA A 93 -8.99 -1.34 -8.62
C ALA A 93 -8.65 -2.82 -8.32
N SER A 94 -8.34 -3.61 -9.37
CA SER A 94 -7.94 -5.01 -9.22
C SER A 94 -6.63 -5.18 -8.43
N LEU A 95 -5.62 -4.35 -8.72
CA LEU A 95 -4.35 -4.35 -7.99
C LEU A 95 -4.54 -3.96 -6.52
N ARG A 96 -5.36 -2.93 -6.26
CA ARG A 96 -5.69 -2.50 -4.90
C ARG A 96 -6.41 -3.60 -4.12
N GLN A 97 -7.40 -4.26 -4.73
CA GLN A 97 -8.10 -5.39 -4.11
C GLN A 97 -7.16 -6.56 -3.79
N ALA A 98 -6.25 -6.89 -4.71
CA ALA A 98 -5.24 -7.93 -4.49
C ALA A 98 -4.33 -7.59 -3.30
N THR A 99 -3.88 -6.33 -3.21
CA THR A 99 -3.07 -5.82 -2.09
C THR A 99 -3.81 -5.93 -0.76
N VAL A 100 -5.04 -5.41 -0.68
CA VAL A 100 -5.88 -5.48 0.52
C VAL A 100 -6.11 -6.93 0.95
N ALA A 101 -6.41 -7.81 -0.01
CA ALA A 101 -6.61 -9.24 0.27
C ALA A 101 -5.32 -9.90 0.79
N ALA A 102 -4.16 -9.58 0.21
CA ALA A 102 -2.88 -10.09 0.63
C ALA A 102 -2.55 -9.68 2.08
N LEU A 103 -2.68 -8.39 2.39
CA LEU A 103 -2.47 -7.84 3.74
C LEU A 103 -3.42 -8.47 4.76
N LYS A 104 -4.71 -8.53 4.44
CA LYS A 104 -5.72 -9.17 5.30
C LYS A 104 -5.41 -10.65 5.55
N SER A 105 -5.03 -11.39 4.52
CA SER A 105 -4.65 -12.81 4.64
C SER A 105 -3.38 -13.03 5.48
N ALA A 106 -2.54 -12.00 5.59
CA ALA A 106 -1.33 -12.02 6.41
C ALA A 106 -1.60 -11.61 7.87
N GLY A 107 -2.84 -11.23 8.22
CA GLY A 107 -3.18 -10.70 9.55
C GLY A 107 -2.61 -9.30 9.79
N VAL A 108 -2.29 -8.57 8.70
CA VAL A 108 -1.75 -7.22 8.75
C VAL A 108 -2.91 -6.23 8.74
N GLU A 109 -2.92 -5.32 9.71
CA GLU A 109 -3.90 -4.23 9.73
C GLU A 109 -3.48 -3.15 8.72
N LEU A 110 -4.44 -2.63 7.96
CA LEU A 110 -4.20 -1.62 6.93
C LEU A 110 -4.81 -0.28 7.33
N LEU A 111 -3.99 0.77 7.33
CA LEU A 111 -4.40 2.17 7.27
C LEU A 111 -4.20 2.67 5.83
N ASP A 112 -5.26 3.12 5.20
CA ASP A 112 -5.25 3.56 3.81
C ASP A 112 -5.35 5.09 3.74
N LEU A 113 -4.36 5.74 3.12
CA LEU A 113 -4.23 7.19 3.06
C LEU A 113 -4.12 7.64 1.59
N SER A 114 -4.72 8.79 1.30
CA SER A 114 -4.68 9.42 -0.02
C SER A 114 -3.92 10.75 0.07
N THR A 115 -3.05 11.03 -0.90
CA THR A 115 -2.28 12.31 -0.95
C THR A 115 -3.15 13.53 -1.24
N GLY A 116 -4.42 13.32 -1.65
CA GLY A 116 -5.40 14.38 -1.92
C GLY A 116 -6.32 14.73 -0.75
N GLU A 117 -6.20 14.07 0.40
CA GLU A 117 -7.10 14.24 1.55
C GLU A 117 -6.32 14.50 2.85
N PRO A 118 -6.91 15.22 3.83
CA PRO A 118 -6.32 15.33 5.16
C PRO A 118 -6.11 13.95 5.81
N TYR A 119 -4.86 13.57 6.02
CA TYR A 119 -4.47 12.25 6.55
C TYR A 119 -4.25 12.23 8.06
N ASP A 120 -4.19 13.40 8.70
CA ASP A 120 -3.96 13.58 10.14
C ASP A 120 -5.07 12.95 10.99
N LEU A 121 -6.34 13.20 10.65
CA LEU A 121 -7.49 12.67 11.37
C LEU A 121 -7.62 11.14 11.27
N PRO A 122 -7.56 10.52 10.07
CA PRO A 122 -7.54 9.06 9.94
C PRO A 122 -6.41 8.40 10.75
N LEU A 123 -5.21 8.97 10.67
CA LEU A 123 -4.03 8.46 11.36
C LEU A 123 -4.20 8.49 12.88
N VAL A 124 -4.61 9.64 13.44
CA VAL A 124 -4.85 9.78 14.89
C VAL A 124 -5.96 8.83 15.37
N ARG A 125 -7.05 8.69 14.61
CA ARG A 125 -8.16 7.78 14.96
C ARG A 125 -7.68 6.33 15.00
N PHE A 126 -6.98 5.89 13.97
CA PHE A 126 -6.43 4.54 13.87
C PHE A 126 -5.57 4.18 15.08
N PHE A 127 -4.62 5.06 15.43
CA PHE A 127 -3.73 4.84 16.56
C PHE A 127 -4.45 4.82 17.92
N ARG A 128 -5.46 5.68 18.11
CA ARG A 128 -6.28 5.71 19.34
C ARG A 128 -7.11 4.44 19.50
N GLU A 129 -7.77 3.98 18.44
CA GLU A 129 -8.57 2.74 18.48
C GLU A 129 -7.70 1.54 18.77
N ARG A 130 -6.52 1.49 18.17
CA ARG A 130 -5.54 0.45 18.42
C ARG A 130 -5.05 0.43 19.87
N ALA A 131 -4.67 1.59 20.42
CA ALA A 131 -4.26 1.71 21.82
C ALA A 131 -5.33 1.18 22.78
N ARG A 132 -6.61 1.46 22.51
CA ARG A 132 -7.74 0.92 23.29
C ARG A 132 -7.86 -0.61 23.20
N ARG A 133 -7.63 -1.21 22.03
CA ARG A 133 -7.66 -2.68 21.87
C ARG A 133 -6.53 -3.36 22.64
N VAL A 134 -5.31 -2.80 22.57
CA VAL A 134 -4.16 -3.31 23.32
C VAL A 134 -4.40 -3.21 24.83
N ALA A 135 -4.97 -2.11 25.31
CA ALA A 135 -5.32 -1.94 26.72
C ALA A 135 -6.40 -2.92 27.23
N ARG A 136 -7.31 -3.37 26.35
CA ARG A 136 -8.38 -4.33 26.69
C ARG A 136 -7.97 -5.80 26.61
N GLY A 137 -6.95 -6.12 25.82
CA GLY A 137 -6.43 -7.49 25.66
C GLY A 137 -5.30 -7.88 26.62
N GLY A 138 -4.94 -6.99 27.55
CA GLY A 138 -3.88 -7.19 28.55
C GLY A 138 -4.37 -7.65 29.93
N GLY A 139 -5.52 -8.31 30.00
CA GLY A 139 -6.07 -8.94 31.23
C GLY A 139 -5.92 -10.44 31.21
#